data_AF-A0A832C8Q1-F1
#
_entry.id   AF-A0A832C8Q1-F1
#
_cell.length_a   1.000
_cell.length_b   1.000
_cell.length_c   1.000
_cell.angle_alpha   90.00
_cell.angle_beta   90.00
_cell.angle_gamma   90.00
#
_symmetry.space_group_name_H-M   'P 1'
#
loop_
_entity.id
_entity.type
_entity.pdbx_description
1 polymer ?
#
loop_
_entity_poly.entity_id
_entity_poly.type
_entity_poly.pdbx_seq_one_letter_code
_entity_poly.pdbx_strand_id
1 'polypeptide(L)'
;MNNTHVTTAEKPITKTKEEIIKEAQRIEESVLYSAKGHFVAANFWTNFHLWVGVPMVLLAAIAGASSLAQFDPKNIIAGITSIIVTALSGVMTFLNPNEKASTHLNAGNNYDSLQSKIRMFWSIDCWREESEQVLTERLKYFSEQKDRLNQSSPQILRWSYRLAKKGILDGEADYKVDSEKKNLLPSLAKLSNSPKAD
;
A
#
# COMPACT_ATOMS: atom_id res chain seq x y z
N MET A 1 -2.29 -60.02 -1.40
CA MET A 1 -2.10 -58.58 -1.12
C MET A 1 -2.82 -57.79 -2.19
N ASN A 2 -3.90 -57.09 -1.85
CA ASN A 2 -4.56 -56.15 -2.75
C ASN A 2 -3.80 -54.82 -2.70
N ASN A 3 -3.10 -54.48 -3.78
CA ASN A 3 -2.55 -53.14 -3.99
C ASN A 3 -3.63 -52.25 -4.59
N THR A 4 -4.32 -51.50 -3.74
CA THR A 4 -5.21 -50.42 -4.16
C THR A 4 -4.35 -49.25 -4.61
N HIS A 5 -4.20 -49.06 -5.92
CA HIS A 5 -3.71 -47.81 -6.48
C HIS A 5 -4.75 -46.72 -6.19
N VAL A 6 -4.45 -45.83 -5.25
CA VAL A 6 -5.20 -44.59 -5.06
C VAL A 6 -4.78 -43.64 -6.17
N THR A 7 -5.44 -43.71 -7.32
CA THR A 7 -5.38 -42.65 -8.34
C THR A 7 -6.21 -41.48 -7.85
N THR A 8 -5.54 -40.47 -7.27
CA THR A 8 -6.13 -39.17 -6.98
C THR A 8 -6.49 -38.49 -8.30
N ALA A 9 -7.70 -38.72 -8.79
CA ALA A 9 -8.25 -37.95 -9.89
C ALA A 9 -8.46 -36.51 -9.40
N GLU A 10 -7.59 -35.59 -9.78
CA GLU A 10 -7.84 -34.16 -9.60
C GLU A 10 -9.16 -33.83 -10.29
N LYS A 11 -10.17 -33.45 -9.50
CA LYS A 11 -11.46 -33.00 -10.01
C LYS A 11 -11.21 -31.71 -10.81
N PRO A 12 -11.66 -31.63 -12.08
CA PRO A 12 -11.41 -30.45 -12.90
C PRO A 12 -12.03 -29.21 -12.24
N ILE A 13 -11.28 -28.10 -12.23
CA ILE A 13 -11.76 -26.83 -11.69
C ILE A 13 -13.00 -26.41 -12.49
N THR A 14 -14.05 -26.03 -11.79
CA THR A 14 -15.26 -25.54 -12.43
C THR A 14 -15.05 -24.13 -12.96
N LYS A 15 -15.72 -23.79 -14.06
CA LYS A 15 -15.67 -22.45 -14.64
C LYS A 15 -16.03 -21.35 -13.62
N THR A 16 -17.00 -21.61 -12.74
CA THR A 16 -17.40 -20.68 -11.67
C THR A 16 -16.22 -20.37 -10.75
N LYS A 17 -15.50 -21.40 -10.31
CA LYS A 17 -14.36 -21.27 -9.40
C LYS A 17 -13.20 -20.52 -10.03
N GLU A 18 -12.92 -20.72 -11.32
CA GLU A 18 -11.94 -19.94 -12.06
C GLU A 18 -12.29 -18.44 -12.11
N GLU A 19 -13.55 -18.11 -12.38
CA GLU A 19 -14.00 -16.71 -12.43
C GLU A 19 -13.97 -16.05 -11.04
N ILE A 20 -14.25 -16.80 -9.97
CA ILE A 20 -14.09 -16.31 -8.58
C ILE A 20 -12.63 -15.95 -8.30
N ILE A 21 -11.69 -16.83 -8.66
CA ILE A 21 -10.26 -16.58 -8.46
C ILE A 21 -9.81 -15.36 -9.25
N LYS A 22 -10.18 -15.25 -10.52
CA LYS A 22 -9.83 -14.11 -11.37
C LYS A 22 -10.38 -12.79 -10.81
N GLU A 23 -11.63 -12.79 -10.35
CA GLU A 23 -12.22 -11.59 -9.78
C GLU A 23 -11.57 -11.21 -8.45
N ALA A 24 -11.25 -12.18 -7.59
CA ALA A 24 -10.47 -11.92 -6.38
C ALA A 24 -9.11 -11.28 -6.69
N GLN A 25 -8.40 -11.75 -7.72
CA GLN A 25 -7.14 -11.16 -8.17
C GLN A 25 -7.30 -9.72 -8.66
N ARG A 26 -8.38 -9.40 -9.38
CA ARG A 26 -8.68 -8.01 -9.79
C ARG A 26 -8.97 -7.11 -8.59
N ILE A 27 -9.69 -7.61 -7.59
CA ILE A 27 -9.94 -6.87 -6.35
C ILE A 27 -8.61 -6.64 -5.62
N GLU A 28 -7.77 -7.68 -5.49
CA GLU A 28 -6.43 -7.59 -4.89
C GLU A 28 -5.58 -6.51 -5.56
N GLU A 29 -5.48 -6.53 -6.89
CA GLU A 29 -4.76 -5.53 -7.67
C GLU A 29 -5.32 -4.13 -7.37
N SER A 30 -6.64 -3.96 -7.45
CA SER A 30 -7.27 -2.67 -7.19
C SER A 30 -7.00 -2.13 -5.79
N VAL A 31 -7.03 -2.97 -4.75
CA VAL A 31 -6.75 -2.51 -3.37
C VAL A 31 -5.27 -2.25 -3.14
N LEU A 32 -4.36 -2.96 -3.83
CA LEU A 32 -2.92 -2.67 -3.83
C LEU A 32 -2.63 -1.26 -4.33
N TYR A 33 -3.23 -0.86 -5.46
CA TYR A 33 -3.07 0.49 -5.99
C TYR A 33 -3.56 1.56 -5.00
N SER A 34 -4.70 1.32 -4.33
CA SER A 34 -5.21 2.22 -3.29
C SER A 34 -4.27 2.29 -2.09
N ALA A 35 -3.78 1.15 -1.59
CA ALA A 35 -2.86 1.08 -0.46
C ALA A 35 -1.57 1.88 -0.72
N LYS A 36 -0.90 1.61 -1.84
CA LYS A 36 0.34 2.30 -2.22
C LYS A 36 0.10 3.79 -2.48
N GLY A 37 -1.01 4.15 -3.12
CA GLY A 37 -1.39 5.56 -3.34
C GLY A 37 -1.55 6.32 -2.02
N HIS A 38 -2.16 5.68 -1.01
CA HIS A 38 -2.29 6.22 0.33
C HIS A 38 -0.95 6.34 1.07
N PHE A 39 -0.06 5.35 0.99
CA PHE A 39 1.26 5.45 1.61
C PHE A 39 2.12 6.58 1.00
N VAL A 40 2.06 6.76 -0.32
CA VAL A 40 2.73 7.89 -0.98
C VAL A 40 2.17 9.23 -0.50
N ALA A 41 0.84 9.36 -0.39
CA ALA A 41 0.21 10.57 0.12
C ALA A 41 0.58 10.84 1.59
N ALA A 42 0.57 9.81 2.43
CA ALA A 42 0.98 9.90 3.83
C ALA A 42 2.42 10.40 3.97
N ASN A 43 3.36 9.78 3.25
CA ASN A 43 4.77 10.16 3.24
C ASN A 43 4.97 11.63 2.80
N PHE A 44 4.22 12.08 1.80
CA PHE A 44 4.26 13.48 1.39
C PHE A 44 3.81 14.44 2.49
N TRP A 45 2.69 14.16 3.16
CA TRP A 45 2.20 15.03 4.23
C TRP A 45 3.12 15.03 5.46
N THR A 46 3.72 13.88 5.80
CA THR A 46 4.78 13.78 6.81
C THR A 46 5.97 14.66 6.45
N ASN A 47 6.47 14.55 5.22
CA ASN A 47 7.61 15.35 4.76
C ASN A 47 7.26 16.83 4.69
N PHE A 48 6.07 17.18 4.22
CA PHE A 48 5.59 18.57 4.20
C PHE A 48 5.58 19.18 5.61
N HIS A 49 5.09 18.45 6.61
CA HIS A 49 5.10 18.90 8.00
C HIS A 49 6.52 19.22 8.48
N LEU A 50 7.49 18.34 8.20
CA LEU A 50 8.87 18.53 8.62
C LEU A 50 9.56 19.67 7.85
N TRP A 51 9.38 19.73 6.53
CA TRP A 51 9.98 20.74 5.65
C TRP A 51 9.49 22.16 5.94
N VAL A 52 8.26 22.32 6.43
CA VAL A 52 7.71 23.64 6.82
C VAL A 52 7.94 23.91 8.31
N GLY A 53 7.74 22.91 9.16
CA GLY A 53 7.83 23.04 10.61
C GLY A 53 9.25 23.36 11.09
N VAL A 54 10.28 22.71 10.54
CA VAL A 54 11.66 22.95 10.98
C VAL A 54 12.11 24.39 10.67
N PRO A 55 11.98 24.93 9.45
CA PRO A 55 12.30 26.33 9.17
C PRO A 55 11.48 27.31 10.01
N MET A 56 10.18 27.03 10.25
CA MET A 56 9.34 27.87 11.10
C MET A 56 9.90 27.97 12.53
N VAL A 57 10.30 26.85 13.14
CA VAL A 57 10.88 26.82 14.49
C VAL A 57 12.20 27.59 14.52
N LEU A 58 13.06 27.43 13.51
CA LEU A 58 14.32 28.17 13.43
C LEU A 58 14.10 29.68 13.30
N LEU A 59 13.17 30.10 12.45
CA LEU A 59 12.82 31.52 12.29
C LEU A 59 12.23 32.11 13.57
N ALA A 60 11.39 31.35 14.29
CA ALA A 60 10.85 31.78 15.57
C ALA A 60 11.96 31.95 16.62
N ALA A 61 12.95 31.05 16.65
CA ALA A 61 14.10 31.16 17.52
C ALA A 61 14.95 32.41 17.18
N ILE A 62 15.20 32.68 15.90
CA ILE A 62 15.93 33.88 15.44
C ILE A 62 15.16 35.15 15.83
N ALA A 63 13.84 35.18 15.64
CA ALA A 63 13.00 36.31 16.02
C ALA A 63 13.10 36.61 17.52
N GLY A 64 12.96 35.57 18.34
CA GLY A 64 13.05 35.65 19.79
C GLY A 64 14.44 36.09 20.27
N ALA A 65 15.50 35.50 19.72
CA ALA A 65 16.88 35.87 20.03
C ALA A 65 17.19 37.33 19.62
N SER A 66 16.74 37.76 18.43
CA SER A 66 16.97 39.13 17.94
C SER A 66 16.29 40.18 18.82
N SER A 67 15.07 39.90 19.25
CA SER A 67 14.33 40.75 20.17
C SER A 67 14.98 40.81 21.56
N LEU A 68 15.41 39.67 22.11
CA LEU A 68 15.91 39.59 23.49
C LEU A 68 17.37 40.05 23.65
N ALA A 69 18.25 39.71 22.71
CA ALA A 69 19.67 40.03 22.79
C ALA A 69 20.02 41.43 22.25
N GLN A 70 19.02 42.23 21.85
CA GLN A 70 19.14 43.64 21.44
C GLN A 70 20.15 43.92 20.31
N PHE A 71 20.59 42.90 19.56
CA PHE A 71 21.46 43.08 18.39
C PHE A 71 20.71 43.54 17.14
N ASP A 72 19.37 43.65 17.22
CA ASP A 72 18.50 44.27 16.22
C ASP A 72 17.78 45.51 16.79
N PRO A 73 18.47 46.67 16.94
CA PRO A 73 17.91 47.85 17.62
C PRO A 73 16.66 48.43 16.94
N LYS A 74 16.45 48.13 15.65
CA LYS A 74 15.29 48.58 14.86
C LYS A 74 14.18 47.52 14.79
N ASN A 75 14.36 46.35 15.39
CA ASN A 75 13.43 45.21 15.36
C ASN A 75 13.01 44.78 13.94
N ILE A 76 13.82 45.05 12.93
CA ILE A 76 13.47 44.75 11.53
C ILE A 76 13.56 43.25 11.29
N ILE A 77 14.60 42.60 11.80
CA ILE A 77 14.80 41.16 11.68
C ILE A 77 13.71 40.43 12.46
N ALA A 78 13.48 40.85 13.71
CA ALA A 78 12.42 40.30 14.54
C ALA A 78 11.04 40.43 13.88
N GLY A 79 10.70 41.62 13.36
CA GLY A 79 9.41 41.86 12.71
C GLY A 79 9.19 41.01 11.45
N ILE A 80 10.16 40.96 10.53
CA ILE A 80 10.04 40.18 9.29
C ILE A 80 9.92 38.69 9.59
N THR A 81 10.79 38.16 10.47
CA THR A 81 10.77 36.73 10.82
C THR A 81 9.49 36.33 11.54
N SER A 82 8.95 37.17 12.43
CA SER A 82 7.66 36.92 13.08
C SER A 82 6.51 36.85 12.08
N ILE A 83 6.44 37.75 11.09
CA ILE A 83 5.39 37.70 10.05
C ILE A 83 5.45 36.38 9.26
N ILE A 84 6.66 35.94 8.88
CA ILE A 84 6.86 34.68 8.17
C ILE A 84 6.41 33.50 9.03
N VAL A 85 6.82 33.46 10.30
CA VAL A 85 6.41 32.43 11.26
C VAL A 85 4.89 32.37 11.40
N THR A 86 4.23 33.52 11.56
CA THR A 86 2.77 33.59 11.65
C THR A 86 2.10 33.04 10.39
N ALA A 87 2.59 33.41 9.19
CA ALA A 87 2.06 32.90 7.94
C ALA A 87 2.22 31.38 7.80
N LEU A 88 3.42 30.84 8.07
CA LEU A 88 3.70 29.41 8.02
C LEU A 88 2.88 28.64 9.06
N SER A 89 2.76 29.16 10.28
CA SER A 89 1.93 28.58 11.33
C SER A 89 0.46 28.53 10.90
N GLY A 90 -0.06 29.61 10.31
CA GLY A 90 -1.42 29.65 9.78
C GLY A 90 -1.66 28.59 8.71
N VAL A 91 -0.73 28.42 7.77
CA VAL A 91 -0.79 27.36 6.75
C VAL A 91 -0.79 25.96 7.39
N MET A 92 0.07 25.72 8.39
CA MET A 92 0.17 24.43 9.07
C MET A 92 -1.08 24.09 9.87
N THR A 93 -1.67 25.08 10.56
CA THR A 93 -2.93 24.91 11.29
C THR A 93 -4.09 24.68 10.33
N PHE A 94 -4.16 25.43 9.22
CA PHE A 94 -5.24 25.30 8.24
C PHE A 94 -5.19 23.97 7.48
N LEU A 95 -4.02 23.58 6.98
CA LEU A 95 -3.85 22.34 6.21
C LEU A 95 -3.83 21.09 7.09
N ASN A 96 -3.38 21.23 8.35
CA ASN A 96 -3.19 20.14 9.30
C ASN A 96 -2.51 18.90 8.67
N PRO A 97 -1.23 19.03 8.26
CA PRO A 97 -0.54 17.96 7.54
C PRO A 97 -0.37 16.68 8.37
N ASN A 98 -0.28 16.78 9.70
CA ASN A 98 -0.19 15.61 10.57
C ASN A 98 -1.47 14.77 10.53
N GLU A 99 -2.63 15.41 10.57
CA GLU A 99 -3.91 14.72 10.42
C GLU A 99 -3.99 14.04 9.05
N LYS A 100 -3.68 14.77 7.96
CA LYS A 100 -3.69 14.20 6.60
C LYS A 100 -2.76 13.02 6.45
N ALA A 101 -1.55 13.10 7.01
CA ALA A 101 -0.59 12.00 7.02
C ALA A 101 -1.16 10.78 7.74
N SER A 102 -1.70 10.97 8.94
CA SER A 102 -2.33 9.91 9.75
C SER A 102 -3.54 9.28 9.03
N THR A 103 -4.45 10.09 8.51
CA THR A 103 -5.64 9.60 7.78
C THR A 103 -5.24 8.75 6.58
N HIS A 104 -4.27 9.21 5.77
CA HIS A 104 -3.80 8.44 4.62
C HIS A 104 -3.03 7.19 5.04
N LEU A 105 -2.21 7.25 6.09
CA LEU A 105 -1.48 6.07 6.59
C LEU A 105 -2.46 4.98 7.05
N ASN A 106 -3.49 5.37 7.81
CA ASN A 106 -4.53 4.45 8.28
C ASN A 106 -5.32 3.85 7.12
N ALA A 107 -5.71 4.66 6.13
CA ALA A 107 -6.36 4.16 4.92
C ALA A 107 -5.46 3.15 4.18
N GLY A 108 -4.18 3.48 3.99
CA GLY A 108 -3.20 2.60 3.37
C GLY A 108 -3.08 1.25 4.07
N ASN A 109 -2.94 1.25 5.41
CA ASN A 109 -2.88 0.04 6.23
C ASN A 109 -4.16 -0.82 6.11
N ASN A 110 -5.33 -0.19 6.05
CA ASN A 110 -6.60 -0.90 5.92
C ASN A 110 -6.72 -1.61 4.55
N TYR A 111 -6.33 -0.94 3.46
CA TYR A 111 -6.31 -1.57 2.14
C TYR A 111 -5.26 -2.69 2.05
N ASP A 112 -4.07 -2.49 2.62
CA ASP A 112 -3.00 -3.50 2.65
C ASP A 112 -3.42 -4.76 3.44
N SER A 113 -4.11 -4.56 4.57
CA SER A 113 -4.72 -5.65 5.33
C SER A 113 -5.76 -6.42 4.51
N LEU A 114 -6.62 -5.71 3.76
CA LEU A 114 -7.62 -6.33 2.89
C LEU A 114 -6.96 -7.08 1.72
N GLN A 115 -5.93 -6.50 1.10
CA GLN A 115 -5.14 -7.13 0.04
C GLN A 115 -4.61 -8.49 0.50
N SER A 116 -3.97 -8.53 1.67
CA SER A 116 -3.40 -9.76 2.22
C SER A 116 -4.45 -10.85 2.44
N LYS A 117 -5.65 -10.49 2.90
CA LYS A 117 -6.78 -11.43 3.08
C LYS A 117 -7.29 -11.97 1.74
N ILE A 118 -7.41 -11.10 0.74
CA ILE A 118 -7.84 -11.50 -0.61
C ILE A 118 -6.81 -12.41 -1.27
N ARG A 119 -5.51 -12.08 -1.11
CA ARG A 119 -4.41 -12.91 -1.61
C ARG A 119 -4.47 -14.31 -1.04
N MET A 120 -4.60 -14.44 0.27
CA MET A 120 -4.76 -15.73 0.95
C MET A 120 -6.00 -16.48 0.47
N PHE A 121 -7.10 -15.77 0.22
CA PHE A 121 -8.33 -16.36 -0.29
C PHE A 121 -8.13 -17.04 -1.64
N TRP A 122 -7.64 -16.33 -2.67
CA TRP A 122 -7.53 -16.92 -4.00
C TRP A 122 -6.36 -17.91 -4.12
N SER A 123 -5.29 -17.72 -3.36
CA SER A 123 -4.09 -18.58 -3.42
C SER A 123 -4.18 -19.84 -2.56
N ILE A 124 -5.04 -19.87 -1.53
CA ILE A 124 -5.15 -20.99 -0.60
C ILE A 124 -6.60 -21.44 -0.43
N ASP A 125 -7.49 -20.55 0.01
CA ASP A 125 -8.86 -20.93 0.41
C ASP A 125 -9.66 -21.46 -0.77
N CYS A 126 -9.54 -20.84 -1.95
CA CYS A 126 -10.17 -21.33 -3.17
C CYS A 126 -9.76 -22.76 -3.48
N TRP A 127 -8.53 -23.19 -3.20
CA TRP A 127 -8.08 -24.55 -3.52
C TRP A 127 -8.51 -25.59 -2.48
N ARG A 128 -8.86 -25.16 -1.27
CA ARG A 128 -9.31 -26.03 -0.17
C ARG A 128 -10.83 -26.21 -0.12
N GLU A 129 -11.57 -25.16 -0.45
CA GLU A 129 -13.03 -25.18 -0.41
C GLU A 129 -13.63 -25.71 -1.73
N GLU A 130 -14.61 -26.60 -1.61
CA GLU A 130 -15.32 -27.19 -2.75
C GLU A 130 -16.63 -26.47 -3.05
N SER A 131 -17.27 -25.84 -2.05
CA SER A 131 -18.53 -25.13 -2.23
C SER A 131 -18.34 -23.81 -2.96
N GLU A 132 -18.86 -23.74 -4.20
CA GLU A 132 -18.90 -22.51 -4.99
C GLU A 132 -19.72 -21.40 -4.32
N GLN A 133 -20.77 -21.78 -3.58
CA GLN A 133 -21.62 -20.84 -2.84
C GLN A 133 -20.82 -20.12 -1.76
N VAL A 134 -20.08 -20.86 -0.93
CA VAL A 134 -19.22 -20.31 0.13
C VAL A 134 -18.14 -19.40 -0.45
N LEU A 135 -17.50 -19.82 -1.54
CA LEU A 135 -16.50 -19.01 -2.24
C LEU A 135 -17.08 -17.71 -2.80
N THR A 136 -18.28 -17.78 -3.38
CA THR A 136 -18.99 -16.61 -3.93
C THR A 136 -19.37 -15.62 -2.83
N GLU A 137 -19.88 -16.09 -1.70
CA GLU A 137 -20.22 -15.25 -0.55
C GLU A 137 -18.98 -14.55 0.01
N ARG A 138 -17.86 -15.26 0.12
CA ARG A 138 -16.59 -14.69 0.61
C ARG A 138 -16.03 -13.64 -0.37
N LEU A 139 -16.14 -13.86 -1.68
CA LEU A 139 -15.79 -12.86 -2.68
C LEU A 139 -16.65 -11.58 -2.55
N LYS A 140 -17.98 -11.74 -2.42
CA LYS A 140 -18.90 -10.61 -2.19
C LYS A 140 -18.53 -9.84 -0.92
N TYR A 141 -18.21 -10.54 0.15
CA TYR A 141 -17.73 -9.93 1.39
C TYR A 141 -16.49 -9.06 1.15
N PHE A 142 -15.49 -9.51 0.39
CA PHE A 142 -14.32 -8.68 0.07
C PHE A 142 -14.67 -7.46 -0.78
N SER A 143 -15.59 -7.59 -1.73
CA SER A 143 -16.09 -6.44 -2.51
C SER A 143 -16.73 -5.40 -1.59
N GLU A 144 -17.58 -5.83 -0.66
CA GLU A 144 -18.20 -4.93 0.32
C GLU A 144 -17.16 -4.27 1.24
N GLN A 145 -16.14 -5.01 1.70
CA GLN A 145 -15.08 -4.43 2.52
C GLN A 145 -14.33 -3.35 1.73
N LYS A 146 -13.99 -3.61 0.46
CA LYS A 146 -13.38 -2.62 -0.43
C LYS A 146 -14.27 -1.39 -0.59
N ASP A 147 -15.58 -1.55 -0.79
CA ASP A 147 -16.51 -0.43 -0.93
C ASP A 147 -16.61 0.41 0.33
N ARG A 148 -16.63 -0.22 1.52
CA ARG A 148 -16.57 0.49 2.80
C ARG A 148 -15.28 1.30 2.95
N LEU A 149 -14.13 0.74 2.54
CA LEU A 149 -12.87 1.48 2.52
C LEU A 149 -12.91 2.64 1.53
N ASN A 150 -13.46 2.45 0.33
CA ASN A 150 -13.59 3.50 -0.67
C ASN A 150 -14.45 4.68 -0.18
N GLN A 151 -15.52 4.40 0.57
CA GLN A 151 -16.42 5.42 1.13
C GLN A 151 -15.80 6.18 2.30
N SER A 152 -15.01 5.51 3.13
CA SER A 152 -14.43 6.09 4.36
C SER A 152 -13.05 6.72 4.16
N SER A 153 -12.36 6.37 3.09
CA SER A 153 -10.99 6.86 2.84
C SER A 153 -11.00 8.23 2.16
N PRO A 154 -10.03 9.10 2.48
CA PRO A 154 -9.85 10.36 1.76
C PRO A 154 -9.47 10.10 0.29
N GLN A 155 -9.73 11.05 -0.59
CA GLN A 155 -9.33 10.92 -1.99
C GLN A 155 -7.80 10.93 -2.14
N ILE A 156 -7.28 10.01 -2.96
CA ILE A 156 -5.86 9.96 -3.30
C ILE A 156 -5.57 11.03 -4.36
N LEU A 157 -4.54 11.85 -4.13
CA LEU A 157 -4.11 12.85 -5.10
C LEU A 157 -3.58 12.18 -6.37
N ARG A 158 -3.88 12.76 -7.54
CA ARG A 158 -3.49 12.17 -8.85
C ARG A 158 -1.99 11.89 -8.96
N TRP A 159 -1.15 12.77 -8.42
CA TRP A 159 0.29 12.57 -8.46
C TRP A 159 0.73 11.40 -7.56
N SER A 160 0.10 11.23 -6.38
CA SER A 160 0.37 10.11 -5.47
C SER A 160 -0.02 8.78 -6.12
N TYR A 161 -1.18 8.74 -6.78
CA TYR A 161 -1.61 7.57 -7.55
C TYR A 161 -0.63 7.23 -8.68
N ARG A 162 -0.17 8.23 -9.46
CA ARG A 162 0.81 8.00 -10.53
C ARG A 162 2.14 7.46 -10.01
N LEU A 163 2.62 7.99 -8.89
CA LEU A 163 3.88 7.53 -8.29
C LEU A 163 3.73 6.10 -7.74
N ALA A 164 2.63 5.81 -7.04
CA ALA A 164 2.31 4.47 -6.59
C ALA A 164 2.20 3.46 -7.74
N LYS A 165 1.49 3.85 -8.82
CA LYS A 165 1.40 3.04 -10.04
C LYS A 165 2.77 2.75 -10.63
N LYS A 166 3.65 3.75 -10.69
CA LYS A 166 5.02 3.56 -11.17
C LYS A 166 5.77 2.55 -10.29
N GLY A 167 5.74 2.72 -8.96
CA GLY A 167 6.41 1.79 -8.04
C GLY A 167 5.91 0.34 -8.17
N ILE A 168 4.60 0.15 -8.32
CA ILE A 168 4.02 -1.17 -8.58
C ILE A 168 4.55 -1.77 -9.89
N LEU A 169 4.57 -0.98 -10.97
CA LEU A 169 5.10 -1.44 -12.28
C LEU A 169 6.61 -1.70 -12.25
N ASP A 170 7.35 -0.99 -11.39
CA ASP A 170 8.78 -1.18 -11.16
C ASP A 170 9.07 -2.40 -10.26
N GLY A 171 8.03 -3.12 -9.79
CA GLY A 171 8.14 -4.37 -9.04
C GLY A 171 8.16 -4.22 -7.51
N GLU A 172 7.80 -3.05 -6.95
CA GLU A 172 7.74 -2.85 -5.49
C GLU A 172 6.74 -3.77 -4.78
N ALA A 173 5.75 -4.30 -5.50
CA ALA A 173 4.75 -5.22 -4.98
C ALA A 173 5.09 -6.69 -5.27
N ASP A 174 6.16 -6.96 -6.02
CA ASP A 174 6.54 -8.31 -6.42
C ASP A 174 7.33 -9.01 -5.31
N TYR A 175 6.99 -10.27 -5.06
CA TYR A 175 7.72 -11.09 -4.10
C TYR A 175 8.87 -11.83 -4.78
N LYS A 176 10.08 -11.70 -4.22
CA LYS A 176 11.27 -12.42 -4.70
C LYS A 176 11.09 -13.94 -4.71
N VAL A 177 10.33 -14.47 -3.76
CA VAL A 177 10.06 -15.92 -3.69
C VAL A 177 9.27 -16.43 -4.89
N ASP A 178 8.45 -15.58 -5.51
CA ASP A 178 7.64 -15.95 -6.68
C ASP A 178 8.47 -15.86 -7.98
N SER A 179 9.46 -14.96 -8.03
CA SER A 179 10.38 -14.84 -9.17
C SER A 179 11.43 -15.97 -9.20
N GLU A 180 11.93 -16.40 -8.05
CA GLU A 180 12.86 -17.54 -7.95
C GLU A 180 12.23 -18.87 -8.37
N LYS A 181 10.96 -19.10 -8.00
CA LYS A 181 10.22 -20.31 -8.39
C LYS A 181 10.07 -20.44 -9.91
N LYS A 182 9.88 -19.32 -10.61
CA LYS A 182 9.82 -19.26 -12.09
C LYS A 182 11.15 -19.63 -12.75
N ASN A 183 12.28 -19.36 -12.08
CA ASN A 183 13.63 -19.67 -12.57
C ASN A 183 14.09 -21.10 -12.22
N LEU A 184 13.52 -21.72 -11.18
CA LEU A 184 13.78 -23.11 -10.79
C LEU A 184 13.06 -24.13 -11.70
N LEU A 185 11.86 -23.81 -12.19
CA LEU A 185 11.09 -24.72 -13.06
C LEU A 185 11.83 -25.11 -14.35
N PRO A 186 12.51 -24.20 -15.08
CA PRO A 186 13.34 -24.54 -16.23
C PRO A 186 14.56 -25.42 -15.91
N SER A 187 15.15 -25.32 -14.71
CA SER A 187 16.35 -26.09 -14.35
C SER A 187 16.01 -27.52 -13.93
N LEU A 188 14.90 -27.71 -13.22
CA LEU A 188 14.40 -29.04 -12.83
C LEU A 188 13.90 -29.83 -14.05
N ALA A 189 13.27 -29.17 -15.03
CA ALA A 189 12.89 -29.80 -16.29
C ALA A 189 14.12 -30.28 -17.10
N LYS A 190 15.26 -29.58 -17.01
CA LYS A 190 16.53 -30.02 -17.62
C LYS A 190 17.18 -31.21 -16.90
N LEU A 191 17.05 -31.28 -15.57
CA LEU A 191 17.55 -32.41 -14.77
C LEU A 191 16.71 -33.69 -14.92
N SER A 192 15.40 -33.55 -15.12
CA SER A 192 14.50 -34.68 -15.41
C SER A 192 14.77 -35.36 -16.76
N ASN A 193 15.29 -34.61 -17.74
CA ASN A 193 15.54 -35.10 -19.10
C ASN A 193 17.00 -35.51 -19.35
N SER A 194 17.87 -35.57 -18.33
CA SER A 194 19.19 -36.16 -18.51
C SER A 194 19.06 -37.69 -18.59
N PRO A 195 19.66 -38.36 -19.60
CA PRO A 195 19.70 -39.82 -19.61
C PRO A 195 20.32 -40.29 -18.30
N LYS A 196 19.70 -41.26 -17.63
CA LYS A 196 20.38 -42.00 -16.56
C LYS A 196 21.63 -42.60 -17.21
N ALA A 197 22.80 -42.18 -16.73
CA ALA A 197 24.04 -42.79 -17.12
C ALA A 197 24.01 -44.25 -16.65
N ASP A 198 23.96 -45.16 -17.61
CA ASP A 198 24.20 -46.58 -17.43
C ASP A 198 25.69 -46.83 -17.12
#